data_AF-A0A965LEF7-F1
#
_entry.id   AF-A0A965LEF7-F1
#
_cell.length_a   1.000
_cell.length_b   1.000
_cell.length_c   1.000
_cell.angle_alpha   90.00
_cell.angle_beta   90.00
_cell.angle_gamma   90.00
#
_symmetry.space_group_name_H-M   'P 1'
#
loop_
_entity.id
_entity.type
_entity.pdbx_description
1 polymer ?
#
loop_
_entity_poly.entity_id
_entity_poly.type
_entity_poly.pdbx_seq_one_letter_code
_entity_poly.pdbx_strand_id
1 'polypeptide(L)'
;MPDHLHLIVLVPSRLGVATFVARFKRAAGYGLEISWQRGAFDHRIRNDDSYREKWAYVIANPLRAGLVSSADQWPYVKWWP
;
A
#
# COMPACT_ATOMS: atom_id res chain seq x y z
N MET A 1 5.66 -5.65 2.10
CA MET A 1 5.80 -7.10 2.34
C MET A 1 6.67 -7.67 1.23
N PRO A 2 7.30 -8.84 1.38
CA PRO A 2 8.20 -9.39 0.35
C PRO A 2 7.51 -9.64 -1.00
N ASP A 3 6.21 -9.93 -0.97
CA ASP A 3 5.38 -10.36 -2.11
C ASP A 3 4.26 -9.38 -2.47
N HIS A 4 3.96 -8.39 -1.61
CA HIS A 4 2.91 -7.41 -1.86
C HIS A 4 3.15 -6.04 -1.19
N LEU A 5 2.32 -5.07 -1.61
CA LEU A 5 2.37 -3.68 -1.20
C LEU A 5 1.00 -3.24 -0.64
N HIS A 6 1.02 -2.51 0.47
CA HIS A 6 -0.13 -1.76 0.97
C HIS A 6 0.09 -0.27 0.78
N LEU A 7 -0.92 0.44 0.27
CA LEU A 7 -0.88 1.88 0.05
C LEU A 7 -2.12 2.54 0.66
N ILE A 8 -1.91 3.63 1.39
CA ILE A 8 -2.96 4.58 1.75
C ILE A 8 -2.67 5.86 0.96
N VAL A 9 -3.53 6.16 -0.01
CA VAL A 9 -3.30 7.24 -1.00
C VAL A 9 -4.58 7.99 -1.29
N LEU A 10 -4.42 9.29 -1.61
CA LEU A 10 -5.50 10.10 -2.16
C LEU A 10 -5.49 9.98 -3.68
N VAL A 11 -6.58 9.48 -4.23
CA VAL A 11 -6.77 9.37 -5.68
C VAL A 11 -7.75 10.46 -6.13
N PRO A 12 -7.35 11.37 -7.03
CA PRO A 12 -8.26 12.36 -7.57
C PRO A 12 -9.47 11.70 -8.24
N SER A 13 -10.67 12.19 -7.97
CA SER A 13 -11.93 11.62 -8.48
C SER A 13 -11.94 11.51 -10.01
N ARG A 14 -11.33 12.48 -10.70
CA ARG A 14 -11.19 12.51 -12.17
C ARG A 14 -10.31 11.39 -12.75
N LEU A 15 -9.44 10.79 -11.94
CA LEU A 15 -8.53 9.73 -12.37
C LEU A 15 -9.18 8.35 -12.21
N GLY A 16 -9.87 8.11 -11.09
CA GLY A 16 -10.42 6.81 -10.74
C GLY A 16 -9.37 5.80 -10.23
N VAL A 17 -9.80 4.90 -9.35
CA VAL A 17 -8.91 3.94 -8.67
C VAL A 17 -8.28 2.95 -9.65
N ALA A 18 -9.07 2.40 -10.58
CA ALA A 18 -8.58 1.42 -11.56
C ALA A 18 -7.45 2.00 -12.44
N THR A 19 -7.64 3.21 -12.95
CA THR A 19 -6.63 3.91 -13.77
C THR A 19 -5.39 4.26 -12.94
N PHE A 20 -5.57 4.70 -11.69
CA PHE A 20 -4.45 4.92 -10.77
C PHE A 20 -3.62 3.64 -10.58
N VAL A 21 -4.25 2.52 -10.23
CA VAL A 21 -3.57 1.22 -10.02
C VAL A 21 -2.83 0.77 -11.28
N ALA A 22 -3.46 0.88 -12.45
CA ALA A 22 -2.81 0.50 -13.71
C ALA A 22 -1.56 1.33 -14.01
N ARG A 23 -1.64 2.66 -13.82
CA ARG A 23 -0.49 3.56 -14.03
C ARG A 23 0.61 3.32 -13.00
N PHE A 24 0.23 3.14 -11.73
CA PHE A 24 1.17 2.83 -10.65
C PHE A 24 1.93 1.53 -10.93
N LYS A 25 1.23 0.42 -11.23
CA LYS A 25 1.88 -0.87 -11.52
C LYS A 25 2.81 -0.80 -12.72
N ARG A 26 2.41 -0.08 -13.78
CA ARG A 26 3.27 0.14 -14.95
C ARG A 26 4.54 0.91 -14.59
N ALA A 27 4.41 2.01 -13.84
CA ALA A 27 5.55 2.84 -13.47
C ALA A 27 6.47 2.14 -12.47
N ALA A 28 5.91 1.53 -11.42
CA ALA A 28 6.66 0.83 -10.38
C ALA A 28 7.29 -0.48 -10.89
N GLY A 29 6.73 -1.12 -11.91
CA GLY A 29 7.34 -2.27 -12.57
C GLY A 29 8.31 -1.91 -13.68
N TYR A 30 8.44 -0.64 -14.07
CA TYR A 30 9.32 -0.27 -15.18
C TYR A 30 10.79 -0.43 -14.78
N GLY A 31 11.53 -1.27 -15.50
CA GLY A 31 12.94 -1.55 -15.21
C GLY A 31 13.18 -2.47 -14.00
N LEU A 32 12.11 -3.02 -13.41
CA LEU A 32 12.18 -4.03 -12.36
C LEU A 32 11.53 -5.33 -12.84
N GLU A 33 12.05 -6.48 -12.41
CA GLU A 33 11.48 -7.79 -12.73
C GLU A 33 10.27 -8.11 -11.82
N ILE A 34 9.29 -7.21 -11.76
CA ILE A 34 8.09 -7.35 -10.93
C ILE A 34 6.93 -7.86 -11.79
N SER A 35 6.48 -9.08 -11.50
CA SER A 35 5.25 -9.63 -12.06
C SER A 35 4.06 -9.31 -11.16
N TRP A 36 3.38 -8.20 -11.44
CA TRP A 36 2.21 -7.79 -10.65
C TRP A 36 1.04 -8.77 -10.81
N GLN A 37 0.42 -9.17 -9.70
CA GLN A 37 -0.87 -9.87 -9.70
C GLN A 37 -1.92 -9.07 -10.50
N ARG A 38 -2.79 -9.76 -11.27
CA ARG A 38 -3.93 -9.12 -11.95
C ARG A 38 -4.91 -8.54 -10.93
N GLY A 39 -5.46 -7.37 -11.23
CA GLY A 39 -6.38 -6.65 -10.34
C GLY A 39 -5.68 -6.01 -9.14
N ALA A 40 -6.45 -5.49 -8.20
CA ALA A 40 -5.98 -5.02 -6.89
C ALA A 40 -7.18 -5.02 -5.93
N PHE A 41 -6.89 -5.03 -4.64
CA PHE A 41 -7.88 -4.75 -3.62
C PHE A 41 -7.86 -3.26 -3.30
N ASP A 42 -9.02 -2.60 -3.33
CA ASP A 42 -9.19 -1.23 -2.90
C ASP A 42 -10.31 -1.09 -1.86
N HIS A 43 -10.14 -0.12 -0.96
CA HIS A 43 -11.11 0.19 0.07
C HIS A 43 -11.14 1.70 0.32
N ARG A 44 -12.32 2.31 0.20
CA ARG A 44 -12.51 3.74 0.44
C ARG A 44 -12.58 4.03 1.94
N ILE A 45 -11.63 4.81 2.42
CA ILE A 45 -11.62 5.40 3.77
C ILE A 45 -12.59 6.60 3.78
N ARG A 46 -13.48 6.67 4.78
CA ARG A 46 -14.60 7.64 4.81
C ARG A 46 -14.50 8.68 5.93
N ASN A 47 -13.67 8.43 6.94
CA ASN A 47 -13.49 9.29 8.10
C ASN A 47 -12.12 9.03 8.75
N ASP A 48 -11.78 9.88 9.71
CA ASP A 48 -10.48 9.88 10.38
C ASP A 48 -10.25 8.65 11.24
N ASP A 49 -11.29 8.11 11.88
CA ASP A 49 -11.18 6.90 12.70
C ASP A 49 -10.82 5.69 11.84
N SER A 50 -11.50 5.53 10.70
CA SER A 50 -11.19 4.49 9.72
C SER A 50 -9.79 4.69 9.13
N TYR A 51 -9.36 5.94 8.93
CA TYR A 51 -8.00 6.23 8.49
C TYR A 51 -6.96 5.73 9.51
N ARG A 52 -7.13 6.10 10.79
CA ARG A 52 -6.22 5.70 11.88
C ARG A 52 -6.15 4.18 12.05
N GLU A 53 -7.29 3.51 11.97
CA GLU A 53 -7.36 2.05 12.05
C GLU A 53 -6.61 1.39 10.88
N LYS A 54 -6.84 1.83 9.63
CA LYS A 54 -6.15 1.29 8.46
C LYS A 54 -4.66 1.61 8.47
N TRP A 55 -4.28 2.80 8.93
CA TRP A 55 -2.89 3.17 9.12
C TRP A 55 -2.18 2.22 10.10
N ALA A 56 -2.75 2.05 11.31
CA ALA A 56 -2.21 1.14 12.31
C ALA A 56 -2.12 -0.30 11.79
N TYR A 57 -3.13 -0.75 11.04
CA TYR A 57 -3.10 -2.05 10.38
C TYR A 57 -1.90 -2.17 9.42
N VAL A 58 -1.74 -1.24 8.47
CA VAL A 58 -0.67 -1.26 7.46
C VAL A 58 0.71 -1.34 8.12
N ILE A 59 0.96 -0.49 9.12
CA ILE A 59 2.23 -0.47 9.86
C ILE A 59 2.48 -1.79 10.62
N ALA A 60 1.43 -2.43 11.14
CA ALA A 60 1.55 -3.69 11.87
C ALA A 60 1.70 -4.94 10.97
N ASN A 61 1.50 -4.85 9.66
CA ASN A 61 1.54 -6.04 8.78
C ASN A 61 2.87 -6.80 8.80
N PRO A 62 4.04 -6.15 8.74
CA PRO A 62 5.33 -6.84 8.82
C PRO A 62 5.50 -7.63 10.12
N LEU A 63 5.05 -7.07 11.25
CA LEU A 63 5.05 -7.74 12.55
C LEU A 63 4.10 -8.94 12.55
N ARG A 64 2.86 -8.76 12.07
CA ARG A 64 1.86 -9.84 11.99
C ARG A 64 2.30 -10.99 11.09
N ALA A 65 3.13 -10.69 10.09
CA ALA A 65 3.71 -11.68 9.20
C ALA A 65 5.01 -12.31 9.72
N GLY A 66 5.46 -11.95 10.93
CA GLY A 66 6.66 -12.48 11.55
C GLY A 66 7.97 -12.06 10.88
N LEU A 67 7.95 -10.99 10.07
CA LEU A 67 9.14 -10.51 9.35
C LEU A 67 10.06 -9.66 10.24
N VAL A 68 9.51 -9.09 11.31
CA VAL A 68 10.20 -8.25 12.28
C VAL A 68 9.61 -8.49 13.67
N SER A 69 10.41 -8.23 14.71
CA SER A 69 9.96 -8.34 16.12
C SER A 69 9.21 -7.09 16.60
N SER A 70 9.36 -5.97 15.89
CA SER A 70 8.61 -4.73 16.11
C SER A 70 8.39 -3.99 14.79
N ALA A 71 7.29 -3.23 14.68
CA ALA A 71 6.89 -2.58 13.43
C ALA A 71 7.90 -1.53 12.93
N ASP A 72 8.60 -0.84 13.84
CA ASP A 72 9.65 0.14 13.56
C ASP A 72 10.91 -0.46 12.93
N GLN A 73 11.10 -1.78 13.05
CA GLN A 73 12.25 -2.47 12.45
C GLN A 73 12.05 -2.75 10.95
N TRP A 74 10.85 -2.51 10.40
CA TRP A 74 10.59 -2.75 8.99
C TRP A 74 11.14 -1.61 8.12
N PRO A 75 12.22 -1.83 7.33
CA PRO A 75 12.87 -0.73 6.61
C PRO A 75 12.11 -0.31 5.35
N TYR A 76 11.16 -1.13 4.89
CA TYR A 76 10.40 -0.90 3.65
C TYR A 76 9.06 -0.22 3.93
N VAL A 77 9.09 0.82 4.77
CA VAL A 77 7.97 1.72 5.05
C VAL A 77 8.37 3.15 4.69
N LYS A 78 7.48 3.87 4.01
CA LYS A 78 7.69 5.28 3.69
C LYS A 78 6.37 6.01 3.88
N TRP A 79 6.45 7.12 4.61
CA TRP A 79 5.43 8.15 4.61
C TRP A 79 6.10 9.51 4.39
N TRP A 80 5.32 10.45 3.88
CA TRP A 80 5.75 11.83 3.69
C TRP A 80 5.00 12.70 4.71
N PRO A 81 5.68 13.69 5.32
CA PRO A 81 5.01 14.70 6.13
C PRO A 81 4.02 15.53 5.31
#